data_AF-X1MJF0-F1
#
_entry.id   AF-X1MJF0-F1
#
_cell.length_a   1.000
_cell.length_b   1.000
_cell.length_c   1.000
_cell.angle_alpha   90.00
_cell.angle_beta   90.00
_cell.angle_gamma   90.00
#
_symmetry.space_group_name_H-M   'P 1'
#
loop_
_entity.id
_entity.type
_entity.pdbx_description
1 polymer ?
#
loop_
_entity_poly.entity_id
_entity_poly.type
_entity_poly.pdbx_seq_one_letter_code
_entity_poly.pdbx_strand_id
1 'polypeptide(L)'
;VDAEENYYFGSSMIISPIAQKLAQARGTEEIISAKLDPNPLKRVTYGANSPMIFDHLEDRNLEVYKDILKEAKSPFEPAKRISYNQ
;
A
#
# COMPACT_ATOMS: atom_id res chain seq x y z
N VAL A 1 29.39 8.79 3.09
CA VAL A 1 29.56 10.25 3.23
C VAL A 1 29.43 10.81 1.84
N ASP A 2 28.40 11.61 1.58
CA ASP A 2 28.29 12.28 0.27
C ASP A 2 29.27 13.47 0.20
N ALA A 3 29.19 14.23 -0.89
CA ALA A 3 30.03 15.41 -1.08
C ALA A 3 29.79 16.54 -0.05
N GLU A 4 28.72 16.46 0.74
CA GLU A 4 28.32 17.43 1.77
C GLU A 4 28.48 16.90 3.20
N GLU A 5 29.22 15.80 3.38
CA GLU A 5 29.45 15.15 4.67
C GLU A 5 28.20 14.49 5.32
N ASN A 6 27.14 14.24 4.56
CA ASN A 6 25.94 13.58 5.05
C ASN A 6 26.07 12.06 5.14
N TYR A 7 25.36 11.48 6.12
CA TYR A 7 25.21 10.03 6.30
C TYR A 7 23.77 9.62 6.03
N TYR A 8 23.55 8.94 4.91
CA TYR A 8 22.24 8.38 4.56
C TYR A 8 22.10 6.97 5.13
N PHE A 9 20.93 6.67 5.69
CA PHE A 9 20.61 5.35 6.27
C PHE A 9 20.22 4.29 5.21
N GLY A 10 20.12 4.69 3.94
CA GLY A 10 19.67 3.83 2.84
C GLY A 10 18.28 3.26 3.08
N SER A 11 18.17 1.93 3.13
CA SER A 11 16.93 1.22 3.49
C SER A 11 15.75 1.45 2.53
N SER A 12 16.03 1.64 1.25
CA SER A 12 15.00 1.61 0.19
C SER A 12 14.14 0.35 0.30
N MET A 13 12.83 0.48 0.12
CA MET A 13 11.88 -0.64 0.29
C MET A 13 10.87 -0.70 -0.84
N ILE A 14 10.41 -1.93 -1.15
CA ILE A 14 9.23 -2.19 -1.97
C ILE A 14 8.17 -2.80 -1.06
N ILE A 15 7.08 -2.08 -0.84
CA ILE A 15 5.97 -2.49 0.03
C ILE A 15 4.71 -2.69 -0.83
N SER A 16 3.98 -3.79 -0.63
CA SER A 16 2.73 -4.04 -1.32
C SER A 16 1.56 -3.21 -0.72
N PRO A 17 0.44 -3.06 -1.44
CA PRO A 17 -0.75 -2.37 -0.91
C PRO A 17 -1.37 -2.98 0.36
N ILE A 18 -1.03 -4.22 0.70
CA ILE A 18 -1.45 -4.89 1.94
C ILE A 18 -0.37 -4.86 3.03
N ALA A 19 0.54 -3.87 2.95
CA ALA A 19 1.65 -3.65 3.87
C ALA A 19 2.68 -4.80 3.96
N GLN A 20 2.73 -5.69 2.98
CA GLN A 20 3.78 -6.70 2.91
C GLN A 20 5.07 -6.08 2.40
N LYS A 21 6.15 -6.21 3.17
CA LYS A 21 7.50 -5.86 2.70
C LYS A 21 8.03 -6.92 1.73
N LEU A 22 8.15 -6.55 0.46
CA LEU A 22 8.59 -7.45 -0.60
C LEU A 22 10.11 -7.45 -0.77
N ALA A 23 10.75 -6.30 -0.57
CA ALA A 23 12.21 -6.17 -0.62
C ALA A 23 12.67 -4.96 0.22
N GLN A 24 13.89 -5.02 0.73
CA GLN A 24 14.54 -3.94 1.48
C GLN A 24 16.05 -3.95 1.21
N ALA A 25 16.60 -2.78 0.86
CA ALA A 25 18.03 -2.54 0.74
C ALA A 25 18.66 -2.31 2.12
N ARG A 26 19.97 -2.44 2.21
CA ARG A 26 20.79 -2.01 3.34
C ARG A 26 21.19 -0.53 3.18
N GLY A 27 22.23 -0.10 3.90
CA GLY A 27 22.77 1.26 3.88
C GLY A 27 23.91 1.47 2.88
N THR A 28 24.04 0.63 1.87
CA THR A 28 25.17 0.63 0.91
C THR A 28 24.65 0.69 -0.52
N GLU A 29 25.53 0.90 -1.50
CA GLU A 29 25.17 0.74 -2.91
C GLU A 29 24.67 -0.69 -3.19
N GLU A 30 23.42 -0.79 -3.62
CA GLU A 30 22.80 -2.04 -4.04
C GLU A 30 21.53 -1.80 -4.85
N ILE A 31 21.06 -2.85 -5.50
CA ILE A 31 19.80 -2.88 -6.23
C ILE A 31 18.92 -3.97 -5.64
N ILE A 32 17.70 -3.60 -5.27
CA ILE A 32 16.65 -4.54 -4.85
C ILE A 32 15.57 -4.62 -5.92
N SER A 33 14.92 -5.78 -6.04
CA SER A 33 13.81 -5.98 -6.96
C SER A 33 12.76 -6.91 -6.36
N ALA A 34 11.52 -6.80 -6.82
CA ALA A 34 10.42 -7.67 -6.44
C ALA A 34 9.43 -7.82 -7.59
N LYS A 35 8.79 -8.99 -7.69
CA LYS A 35 7.66 -9.19 -8.60
C LYS A 35 6.39 -8.72 -7.91
N LEU A 36 5.67 -7.79 -8.55
CA LEU A 36 4.41 -7.26 -8.02
C LEU A 36 3.24 -8.17 -8.43
N ASP A 37 2.32 -8.38 -7.50
CA ASP A 37 1.02 -8.99 -7.79
C ASP A 37 0.12 -7.93 -8.47
N PRO A 38 -0.42 -8.18 -9.68
CA PRO A 38 -1.35 -7.26 -10.32
C PRO A 38 -2.70 -7.14 -9.58
N ASN A 39 -3.03 -8.07 -8.67
CA ASN A 39 -4.28 -8.10 -7.91
C ASN A 39 -4.04 -8.14 -6.38
N PRO A 40 -3.36 -7.13 -5.81
CA PRO A 40 -2.85 -7.20 -4.44
C PRO A 40 -3.93 -7.17 -3.35
N LEU A 41 -5.16 -6.73 -3.67
CA LEU A 41 -6.25 -6.54 -2.71
C LEU A 41 -7.22 -7.74 -2.63
N LYS A 42 -6.84 -8.95 -3.06
CA LYS A 42 -7.74 -10.12 -2.93
C LYS A 42 -7.78 -10.71 -1.52
N ARG A 43 -6.80 -10.42 -0.66
CA ARG A 43 -6.71 -10.92 0.71
C ARG A 43 -6.28 -9.79 1.64
N VAL A 44 -6.71 -9.86 2.90
CA VAL A 44 -6.40 -8.82 3.90
C VAL A 44 -4.90 -8.73 4.19
N THR A 45 -4.21 -9.87 4.23
CA THR A 45 -2.77 -9.94 4.51
C THR A 45 -2.13 -11.12 3.80
N TYR A 46 -0.81 -11.06 3.64
CA TYR A 46 -0.02 -12.14 3.07
C TYR A 46 -0.09 -13.39 3.96
N GLY A 47 -0.26 -14.56 3.34
CA GLY A 47 -0.35 -15.85 4.05
C GLY A 47 -1.71 -16.15 4.67
N ALA A 48 -2.69 -15.25 4.59
CA ALA A 48 -4.06 -15.50 5.05
C ALA A 48 -5.03 -15.72 3.88
N ASN A 49 -6.14 -16.43 4.12
CA ASN A 49 -7.22 -16.61 3.14
C ASN A 49 -8.43 -15.68 3.38
N SER A 50 -8.35 -14.80 4.38
CA SER A 50 -9.41 -13.83 4.65
C SER A 50 -9.58 -12.86 3.47
N PRO A 51 -10.78 -12.77 2.86
CA PRO A 51 -11.02 -11.87 1.74
C PRO A 51 -10.97 -10.42 2.22
N MET A 52 -10.35 -9.54 1.44
CA MET A 52 -10.45 -8.10 1.66
C MET A 52 -11.78 -7.62 1.08
N ILE A 53 -12.70 -7.21 1.94
CA ILE A 53 -14.09 -6.85 1.59
C ILE A 53 -14.36 -5.34 1.65
N PHE A 54 -13.29 -4.55 1.74
CA PHE A 54 -13.31 -3.10 1.90
C PHE A 54 -12.29 -2.46 0.94
N ASP A 55 -12.53 -1.20 0.60
CA ASP A 55 -11.61 -0.33 -0.13
C ASP A 55 -11.36 0.91 0.72
N HIS A 56 -10.13 1.05 1.24
CA HIS A 56 -9.76 2.17 2.12
C HIS A 56 -9.89 3.56 1.47
N LEU A 57 -10.03 3.67 0.14
CA LEU A 57 -10.28 4.94 -0.53
C LEU A 57 -11.78 5.22 -0.67
N GLU A 58 -12.57 4.19 -1.01
CA GLU A 58 -14.03 4.28 -1.20
C GLU A 58 -14.76 4.40 0.15
N ASP A 59 -14.34 3.62 1.15
CA ASP A 59 -15.10 3.41 2.39
C ASP A 59 -14.82 4.48 3.47
N ARG A 60 -14.17 5.59 3.11
CA ARG A 60 -13.87 6.68 4.05
C ARG A 60 -15.13 7.47 4.39
N ASN A 61 -15.26 7.87 5.65
CA ASN A 61 -16.30 8.82 6.06
C ASN A 61 -15.92 10.24 5.62
N LEU A 62 -16.28 10.60 4.39
CA LEU A 62 -15.93 11.90 3.80
C LEU A 62 -16.57 13.09 4.51
N GLU A 63 -17.69 12.90 5.20
CA GLU A 63 -18.36 13.97 5.96
C GLU A 63 -17.46 14.53 7.08
N VAL A 64 -16.60 13.70 7.67
CA VAL A 64 -15.62 14.13 8.68
C VAL A 64 -14.52 15.00 8.07
N TYR A 65 -14.27 14.87 6.76
CA TYR A 65 -13.21 15.54 6.02
C TYR A 65 -13.76 16.47 4.94
N LYS A 66 -14.93 17.06 5.22
CA LYS A 66 -15.63 17.96 4.30
C LYS A 66 -14.68 19.02 3.74
N ASP A 67 -14.78 19.25 2.43
CA ASP A 67 -13.97 20.19 1.64
C ASP A 67 -12.46 19.88 1.53
N ILE A 68 -11.95 18.83 2.22
CA ILE A 68 -10.55 18.41 2.17
C ILE A 68 -10.39 17.16 1.28
N LEU A 69 -11.24 16.16 1.51
CA LEU A 69 -11.19 14.89 0.77
C LEU A 69 -12.33 14.78 -0.23
N LYS A 70 -12.07 14.05 -1.31
CA LYS A 70 -13.03 13.72 -2.37
C LYS A 70 -13.22 12.20 -2.44
N GLU A 71 -14.35 11.80 -3.02
CA GLU A 71 -14.59 10.42 -3.41
C GLU A 71 -13.43 9.86 -4.25
N ALA A 72 -13.03 8.64 -3.95
CA ALA A 72 -11.99 7.93 -4.67
C ALA A 72 -12.23 6.43 -4.57
N LYS A 73 -11.66 5.67 -5.51
CA LYS A 73 -11.63 4.20 -5.46
C LYS A 73 -10.21 3.72 -5.70
N SER A 74 -9.86 2.60 -5.08
CA SER A 74 -8.62 1.89 -5.39
C SER A 74 -8.60 1.48 -6.86
N PRO A 75 -7.45 1.61 -7.56
CA PRO A 75 -7.26 1.05 -8.89
C PRO A 75 -7.23 -0.49 -8.88
N PHE A 76 -7.05 -1.10 -7.71
CA PHE A 76 -7.09 -2.55 -7.51
C PHE A 76 -8.44 -2.96 -6.93
N GLU A 77 -9.02 -4.03 -7.48
CA GLU A 77 -10.28 -4.56 -6.99
C GLU A 77 -10.09 -5.41 -5.73
N PRO A 78 -10.80 -5.11 -4.62
CA PRO A 78 -10.84 -5.99 -3.47
C PRO A 78 -11.46 -7.36 -3.83
N ALA A 79 -11.51 -8.29 -2.88
CA ALA A 79 -12.20 -9.56 -3.10
C ALA A 79 -13.71 -9.37 -3.31
N LYS A 80 -14.29 -8.39 -2.61
CA LYS A 80 -15.69 -8.00 -2.74
C LYS A 80 -15.83 -6.54 -2.31
N ARG A 81 -16.60 -5.74 -3.06
CA ARG A 81 -17.08 -4.42 -2.61
C ARG A 81 -18.41 -4.58 -1.89
N ILE A 82 -18.58 -3.90 -0.77
CA ILE A 82 -19.83 -3.87 -0.02
C ILE A 82 -20.51 -2.54 -0.34
N SER A 83 -21.77 -2.59 -0.80
CA SER A 83 -22.58 -1.38 -0.96
C SER A 83 -23.08 -0.93 0.41
N TYR A 84 -22.87 0.33 0.74
CA TYR A 84 -23.34 0.95 1.99
C TYR A 84 -24.72 1.61 1.86
N ASN A 85 -25.33 1.53 0.67
CA ASN A 85 -26.72 1.96 0.46
C ASN A 85 -27.67 0.90 1.02
N GLN A 86 -27.97 0.98 2.31
CA GLN A 86 -29.12 0.33 2.95
C GLN A 86 -29.95 1.36 3.72
#